data_AF-A0A061S7M4-F1
#
_entry.id   AF-A0A061S7M4-F1
#
_cell.length_a   1.000
_cell.length_b   1.000
_cell.length_c   1.000
_cell.angle_alpha   90.00
_cell.angle_beta   90.00
_cell.angle_gamma   90.00
#
_symmetry.space_group_name_H-M   'P 1'
#
loop_
_entity.id
_entity.type
_entity.pdbx_description
1 polymer ?
#
loop_
_entity_poly.entity_id
_entity_poly.type
_entity_poly.pdbx_seq_one_letter_code
_entity_poly.pdbx_strand_id
1 'polypeptide(L)'
;MAALATAFSGLSLKGSVVVRRGQNISAGSVPGLAAPSGRVAFFVDAKQNSLKRQRVTERNRLYNKDRKSEIATRIKKVIKAVDSLQKQEVQESDILGLEKMIGEATKSIDKAVSKGIMKQNTAARRKSRMSRAKRGLLIKAGMYTPAAK
;
A
#
# COMPACT_ATOMS: atom_id res chain seq x y z
N MET A 1 -49.43 -7.90 18.64
CA MET A 1 -49.89 -9.31 18.67
C MET A 1 -49.06 -10.06 17.63
N ALA A 2 -47.83 -10.43 17.97
CA ALA A 2 -47.42 -11.80 18.32
C ALA A 2 -47.40 -12.71 17.06
N ALA A 3 -46.23 -12.89 16.43
CA ALA A 3 -45.20 -13.89 16.74
C ALA A 3 -45.41 -15.18 15.95
N LEU A 4 -44.57 -15.42 14.94
CA LEU A 4 -44.32 -16.75 14.34
C LEU A 4 -42.87 -16.78 13.82
N ALA A 5 -41.92 -16.70 14.75
CA ALA A 5 -40.53 -17.07 14.51
C ALA A 5 -40.38 -18.54 14.93
N THR A 6 -40.56 -19.46 13.99
CA THR A 6 -40.34 -20.90 14.20
C THR A 6 -38.85 -21.20 14.14
N ALA A 7 -38.34 -21.54 15.31
CA ALA A 7 -37.05 -22.12 15.66
C ALA A 7 -36.39 -23.01 14.60
N PHE A 8 -35.17 -22.66 14.21
CA PHE A 8 -34.13 -23.64 13.90
C PHE A 8 -33.27 -23.84 15.14
N SER A 9 -33.84 -24.52 16.13
CA SER A 9 -33.16 -25.07 17.28
C SER A 9 -32.43 -26.34 16.83
N GLY A 10 -31.12 -26.27 16.58
CA GLY A 10 -30.43 -27.49 16.15
C GLY A 10 -28.99 -27.36 15.68
N LEU A 11 -28.16 -26.54 16.33
CA LEU A 11 -26.71 -26.75 16.23
C LEU A 11 -26.03 -26.54 17.58
N SER A 12 -26.13 -27.57 18.42
CA SER A 12 -25.36 -27.73 19.64
C SER A 12 -23.91 -28.07 19.26
N LEU A 13 -23.07 -27.05 19.11
CA LEU A 13 -21.64 -27.22 19.33
C LEU A 13 -21.40 -27.18 20.84
N LYS A 14 -21.46 -28.35 21.49
CA LYS A 14 -20.74 -28.56 22.75
C LYS A 14 -19.25 -28.43 22.45
N GLY A 15 -18.77 -27.20 22.55
CA GLY A 15 -17.38 -26.83 22.35
C GLY A 15 -17.18 -25.42 22.88
N SER A 16 -17.19 -25.26 24.19
CA SER A 16 -16.77 -24.01 24.83
C SER A 16 -15.28 -23.80 24.54
N VAL A 17 -14.97 -23.08 23.45
CA VAL A 17 -13.62 -22.56 23.21
C VAL A 17 -13.41 -21.42 24.20
N VAL A 18 -12.97 -21.77 25.41
CA VAL A 18 -12.51 -20.82 26.41
C VAL A 18 -11.11 -20.38 25.99
N VAL A 19 -11.02 -19.32 25.17
CA VAL A 19 -9.75 -18.59 25.00
C VAL A 19 -9.53 -17.78 26.27
N ARG A 20 -8.93 -18.40 27.29
CA ARG A 20 -8.44 -17.68 28.47
C ARG A 20 -7.15 -16.94 28.11
N ARG A 21 -7.34 -15.69 27.69
CA ARG A 21 -6.30 -14.66 27.68
C ARG A 21 -5.77 -14.47 29.10
N GLY A 22 -4.46 -14.59 29.28
CA GLY A 22 -3.73 -14.09 30.45
C GLY A 22 -4.26 -14.55 31.81
N GLN A 23 -3.96 -15.78 32.21
CA GLN A 23 -4.02 -16.19 33.61
C GLN A 23 -2.73 -16.93 33.97
N ASN A 24 -2.02 -16.39 34.96
CA ASN A 24 -0.97 -17.11 35.70
C ASN A 24 -1.59 -18.38 36.26
N ILE A 25 -1.10 -19.55 35.83
CA ILE A 25 -1.52 -20.82 36.39
C ILE A 25 -0.59 -21.09 37.57
N SER A 26 -1.09 -20.83 38.78
CA SER A 26 -0.51 -21.39 40.00
C SER A 26 -0.63 -22.91 39.94
N ALA A 27 0.43 -23.60 40.37
CA ALA A 27 0.52 -25.04 40.37
C ALA A 27 -0.52 -25.66 41.32
N GLY A 28 -1.60 -26.20 40.76
CA GLY A 28 -2.44 -27.18 41.43
C GLY A 28 -1.93 -28.58 41.10
N SER A 29 -1.48 -29.32 42.11
CA SER A 29 -1.13 -30.74 41.96
C SER A 29 -2.40 -31.57 41.77
N VAL A 30 -2.53 -32.22 40.62
CA VAL A 30 -3.52 -33.28 40.43
C VAL A 30 -2.91 -34.55 41.04
N PRO A 31 -3.51 -35.17 42.08
CA PRO A 31 -2.97 -36.38 42.67
C PRO A 31 -3.30 -37.56 41.74
N GLY A 32 -2.29 -38.32 41.31
CA GLY A 32 -2.51 -39.67 40.79
C GLY A 32 -1.97 -40.05 39.41
N LEU A 33 -1.12 -39.25 38.73
CA LEU A 33 -0.36 -39.74 37.59
C LEU A 33 1.14 -39.71 37.87
N ALA A 34 1.76 -40.89 37.93
CA ALA A 34 3.20 -41.05 38.04
C ALA A 34 3.91 -40.31 36.89
N ALA A 35 4.82 -39.40 37.24
CA ALA A 35 5.59 -38.63 36.27
C ALA A 35 6.54 -39.56 35.49
N PRO A 36 6.57 -39.53 34.14
CA PRO A 36 7.66 -40.15 33.41
C PRO A 36 8.95 -39.35 33.66
N SER A 37 9.83 -39.91 34.48
CA SER A 37 11.20 -39.43 34.66
C SER A 37 11.95 -39.51 33.33
N GLY A 38 12.33 -38.34 32.76
CA GLY A 38 13.35 -38.28 31.71
C GLY A 38 13.00 -37.59 30.40
N ARG A 39 11.87 -36.89 30.24
CA ARG A 39 11.68 -36.00 29.07
C ARG A 39 11.99 -34.56 29.43
N VAL A 40 13.13 -34.06 28.94
CA VAL A 40 13.38 -32.62 28.88
C VAL A 40 12.40 -32.02 27.87
N ALA A 41 11.29 -31.47 28.36
CA ALA A 41 10.35 -30.74 27.52
C ALA A 41 11.00 -29.41 27.13
N PHE A 42 11.47 -29.30 25.88
CA PHE A 42 11.85 -28.01 25.32
C PHE A 42 10.58 -27.19 25.09
N PHE A 43 10.24 -26.32 26.03
CA PHE A 43 9.20 -25.32 25.83
C PHE A 43 9.73 -24.26 24.85
N VAL A 44 9.37 -24.39 23.57
CA VAL A 44 9.59 -23.33 22.59
C VAL A 44 8.60 -22.22 22.92
N ASP A 45 9.09 -21.23 23.66
CA ASP A 45 8.33 -20.03 23.97
C ASP A 45 8.17 -19.22 22.67
N ALA A 46 7.03 -19.39 22.00
CA ALA A 46 6.73 -18.71 20.75
C ALA A 46 6.44 -17.23 21.02
N LYS A 47 7.51 -16.47 21.33
CA LYS A 47 7.46 -15.02 21.56
C LYS A 47 6.80 -14.37 20.33
N GLN A 48 5.58 -13.87 20.51
CA GLN A 48 4.75 -13.33 19.43
C GLN A 48 5.56 -12.37 18.55
N ASN A 49 5.57 -12.61 17.24
CA ASN A 49 6.36 -11.84 16.28
C ASN A 49 5.91 -10.37 16.09
N SER A 50 4.99 -9.88 16.93
CA SER A 50 4.36 -8.56 16.87
C SER A 50 5.40 -7.43 16.85
N LEU A 51 6.38 -7.45 17.75
CA LEU A 51 7.45 -6.44 17.82
C LEU A 51 8.31 -6.42 16.54
N LYS A 52 8.57 -7.59 15.93
CA LYS A 52 9.29 -7.67 14.65
C LYS A 52 8.47 -7.03 13.53
N ARG A 53 7.17 -7.31 13.47
CA ARG A 53 6.27 -6.74 12.44
C ARG A 53 6.15 -5.23 12.59
N GLN A 54 6.09 -4.72 13.82
CA GLN A 54 6.10 -3.27 14.09
C GLN A 54 7.37 -2.63 13.49
N ARG A 55 8.56 -3.13 13.86
CA ARG A 55 9.85 -2.62 13.33
C ARG A 55 9.96 -2.67 11.80
N VAL A 56 9.52 -3.77 11.19
CA VAL A 56 9.53 -3.92 9.72
C VAL A 56 8.55 -2.96 9.05
N THR A 57 7.36 -2.79 9.64
CA THR A 57 6.33 -1.88 9.13
C THR A 57 6.79 -0.44 9.20
N GLU A 58 7.41 -0.01 10.32
CA GLU A 58 7.96 1.33 10.48
C GLU A 58 9.04 1.63 9.43
N ARG A 59 9.99 0.70 9.25
CA ARG A 59 11.04 0.83 8.21
C ARG A 59 10.44 0.98 6.82
N ASN A 60 9.50 0.11 6.46
CA ASN A 60 8.85 0.14 5.14
C ASN A 60 7.97 1.38 4.97
N ARG A 61 7.33 1.86 6.06
CA ARG A 61 6.50 3.08 6.05
C ARG A 61 7.35 4.29 5.68
N LEU A 62 8.51 4.46 6.32
CA LEU A 62 9.43 5.58 6.05
C LEU A 62 9.90 5.55 4.59
N TYR A 63 10.43 4.42 4.13
CA TYR A 63 10.89 4.27 2.75
C TYR A 63 9.77 4.53 1.73
N ASN A 64 8.58 3.97 1.95
CA ASN A 64 7.45 4.15 1.05
C ASN A 64 6.92 5.59 1.08
N LYS A 65 6.95 6.26 2.24
CA LYS A 65 6.56 7.67 2.37
C LYS A 65 7.47 8.55 1.52
N ASP A 66 8.78 8.36 1.62
CA ASP A 66 9.77 9.16 0.91
C ASP A 66 9.66 8.96 -0.60
N ARG A 67 9.54 7.71 -1.07
CA ARG A 67 9.35 7.44 -2.49
C ARG A 67 8.03 7.99 -3.04
N LYS A 68 6.94 7.90 -2.27
CA LYS A 68 5.63 8.44 -2.69
C LYS A 68 5.63 9.97 -2.74
N SER A 69 6.26 10.64 -1.78
CA SER A 69 6.37 12.11 -1.73
C SER A 69 7.31 12.64 -2.83
N GLU A 70 8.39 11.93 -3.12
CA GLU A 70 9.32 12.21 -4.21
C GLU A 70 8.58 12.23 -5.56
N ILE A 71 7.80 11.18 -5.85
CA ILE A 71 7.00 11.08 -7.09
C ILE A 71 5.93 12.17 -7.14
N ALA A 72 5.21 12.40 -6.03
CA ALA A 72 4.17 13.43 -5.99
C ALA A 72 4.75 14.83 -6.29
N THR A 73 5.93 15.12 -5.75
CA THR A 73 6.64 16.37 -6.00
C THR A 73 7.05 16.51 -7.46
N ARG A 74 7.65 15.48 -8.09
CA ARG A 74 8.00 15.53 -9.51
C ARG A 74 6.78 15.74 -10.41
N ILE A 75 5.69 15.03 -10.16
CA ILE A 75 4.44 15.21 -10.92
C ILE A 75 3.91 16.64 -10.75
N LYS A 76 3.94 17.19 -9.52
CA LYS A 76 3.49 18.56 -9.25
C LYS A 76 4.35 19.59 -10.00
N LYS A 77 5.67 19.37 -10.10
CA LYS A 77 6.57 20.22 -10.90
C LYS A 77 6.18 20.22 -12.38
N VAL A 78 5.95 19.04 -12.96
CA VAL A 78 5.51 18.90 -14.37
C VAL A 78 4.20 19.65 -14.61
N ILE A 79 3.19 19.44 -13.74
CA ILE A 79 1.88 20.09 -13.91
C ILE A 79 2.01 21.61 -13.78
N LYS A 80 2.76 22.11 -12.78
CA LYS A 80 3.00 23.55 -12.64
C LYS A 80 3.70 24.15 -13.86
N ALA A 81 4.68 23.45 -14.42
CA ALA A 81 5.37 23.90 -15.64
C ALA A 81 4.39 24.00 -16.81
N VAL A 82 3.52 23.00 -17.00
CA VAL A 82 2.46 23.04 -18.02
C VAL A 82 1.50 24.21 -17.78
N ASP A 83 1.07 24.44 -16.54
CA ASP A 83 0.14 25.52 -16.21
C ASP A 83 0.74 26.91 -16.46
N SER A 84 2.05 27.08 -16.22
CA SER A 84 2.78 28.31 -16.55
C SER A 84 2.89 28.52 -18.05
N LEU A 85 3.26 27.48 -18.80
CA LEU A 85 3.42 27.53 -20.26
C LEU A 85 2.09 27.71 -20.99
N GLN A 86 0.96 27.37 -20.39
CA GLN A 86 -0.35 27.67 -20.98
C GLN A 86 -0.69 29.16 -20.99
N LYS A 87 -0.03 29.99 -20.17
CA LYS A 87 -0.28 31.44 -20.09
C LYS A 87 0.63 32.26 -20.98
N GLN A 88 1.72 31.68 -21.46
CA GLN A 88 2.74 32.31 -22.28
C GLN A 88 2.76 31.65 -23.66
N GLU A 89 3.39 32.29 -24.64
CA GLU A 89 3.65 31.64 -25.92
C GLU A 89 4.65 30.50 -25.74
N VAL A 90 4.31 29.33 -26.28
CA VAL A 90 5.11 28.11 -26.10
C VAL A 90 6.29 28.15 -27.05
N GLN A 91 7.50 28.22 -26.49
CA GLN A 91 8.75 28.08 -27.25
C GLN A 91 9.20 26.61 -27.28
N GLU A 92 9.96 26.24 -28.31
CA GLU A 92 10.45 24.86 -28.49
C GLU A 92 11.47 24.46 -27.41
N SER A 93 12.23 25.42 -26.89
CA SER A 93 13.14 25.23 -25.75
C SER A 93 12.42 24.77 -24.47
N ASP A 94 11.22 25.31 -24.21
CA ASP A 94 10.43 24.98 -23.03
C ASP A 94 9.84 23.57 -23.11
N ILE A 95 9.53 23.11 -24.32
CA ILE A 95 9.07 21.74 -24.57
C ILE A 95 10.17 20.74 -24.22
N LEU A 96 11.43 21.00 -24.62
CA LEU A 96 12.57 20.16 -24.26
C LEU A 96 12.79 20.11 -22.75
N GLY A 97 12.64 21.26 -22.06
CA GLY A 97 12.69 21.33 -20.60
C GLY A 97 11.59 20.47 -19.95
N LEU A 98 10.36 20.55 -20.47
CA LEU A 98 9.23 19.78 -19.99
C LEU A 98 9.42 18.27 -20.20
N GLU A 99 9.95 17.86 -21.34
CA GLU A 99 10.24 16.46 -21.65
C GLU A 99 11.27 15.85 -20.71
N LYS A 100 12.33 16.59 -20.38
CA LYS A 100 13.31 16.18 -19.37
C LYS A 100 12.65 15.93 -18.00
N MET A 101 11.81 16.87 -17.55
CA MET A 101 11.07 16.72 -16.28
C MET A 101 10.12 15.51 -16.31
N ILE A 102 9.44 15.26 -17.43
CA ILE A 102 8.60 14.07 -17.61
C ILE A 102 9.44 12.79 -17.59
N GLY A 103 10.61 12.78 -18.23
CA GLY A 103 11.55 11.66 -18.22
C GLY A 103 12.00 11.29 -16.80
N GLU A 104 12.35 12.28 -15.98
CA GLU A 104 12.69 12.06 -14.57
C GLU A 104 11.51 11.53 -13.75
N ALA A 105 10.32 12.10 -13.95
CA ALA A 105 9.12 11.67 -13.25
C ALA A 105 8.76 10.21 -13.59
N THR A 106 8.76 9.86 -14.88
CA THR A 106 8.46 8.50 -15.36
C THR A 106 9.50 7.48 -14.87
N LYS A 107 10.79 7.82 -14.92
CA LYS A 107 11.86 7.00 -14.34
C LYS A 107 11.65 6.71 -12.85
N SER A 108 11.22 7.71 -12.08
CA SER A 108 10.94 7.52 -10.65
C SER A 108 9.70 6.68 -10.38
N ILE A 109 8.65 6.82 -11.22
CA ILE A 109 7.44 6.01 -11.17
C ILE A 109 7.76 4.54 -11.42
N ASP A 110 8.55 4.24 -12.44
CA ASP A 110 8.85 2.86 -12.84
C ASP A 110 9.76 2.16 -11.84
N LYS A 111 10.71 2.89 -11.24
CA LYS A 111 11.48 2.40 -10.10
C LYS A 111 10.59 2.05 -8.90
N ALA A 112 9.54 2.83 -8.63
CA ALA A 112 8.61 2.52 -7.55
C ALA A 112 7.71 1.31 -7.84
N VAL A 113 7.41 1.06 -9.12
CA VAL A 113 6.68 -0.15 -9.55
C VAL A 113 7.56 -1.38 -9.42
N SER A 114 8.80 -1.33 -9.92
CA SER A 114 9.73 -2.46 -9.83
C SER A 114 10.09 -2.83 -8.39
N LYS A 115 10.10 -1.84 -7.48
CA LYS A 115 10.29 -2.06 -6.04
C LYS A 115 8.99 -2.43 -5.28
N GLY A 116 7.86 -2.57 -5.96
CA GLY A 116 6.59 -2.98 -5.34
C GLY A 116 5.94 -1.93 -4.42
N ILE A 117 6.40 -0.66 -4.47
CA ILE A 117 5.89 0.43 -3.63
C ILE A 117 4.53 0.93 -4.14
N MET A 118 4.33 0.85 -5.46
CA MET A 118 3.14 1.31 -6.17
C MET A 118 2.63 0.26 -7.15
N LYS A 119 1.30 0.06 -7.20
CA LYS A 119 0.68 -0.82 -8.19
C LYS A 119 0.80 -0.28 -9.61
N GLN A 120 0.92 -1.18 -10.58
CA GLN A 120 1.05 -0.88 -12.00
C GLN A 120 -0.07 0.05 -12.52
N ASN A 121 -1.32 -0.20 -12.14
CA ASN A 121 -2.44 0.66 -12.55
C ASN A 121 -2.33 2.08 -11.99
N THR A 122 -1.83 2.25 -10.76
CA THR A 122 -1.60 3.57 -10.19
C THR A 122 -0.48 4.31 -10.91
N ALA A 123 0.57 3.59 -11.31
CA ALA A 123 1.64 4.13 -12.16
C ALA A 123 1.11 4.56 -13.53
N ALA A 124 0.33 3.71 -14.19
CA ALA A 124 -0.29 3.99 -15.49
C ALA A 124 -1.17 5.24 -15.44
N ARG A 125 -2.01 5.39 -14.40
CA ARG A 125 -2.83 6.62 -14.21
C ARG A 125 -1.96 7.87 -14.06
N ARG A 126 -0.86 7.79 -13.31
CA ARG A 126 0.07 8.93 -13.12
C ARG A 126 0.79 9.32 -14.41
N LYS A 127 1.26 8.33 -15.19
CA LYS A 127 1.84 8.55 -16.52
C LYS A 127 0.83 9.19 -17.47
N SER A 128 -0.37 8.61 -17.55
CA SER A 128 -1.46 9.11 -18.37
C SER A 128 -1.82 10.57 -18.05
N ARG A 129 -1.83 10.95 -16.76
CA ARG A 129 -2.09 12.34 -16.35
C ARG A 129 -1.07 13.31 -16.93
N MET A 130 0.23 13.01 -16.85
CA MET A 130 1.28 13.88 -17.40
C MET A 130 1.22 13.94 -18.93
N SER A 131 1.00 12.80 -19.59
CA SER A 131 0.88 12.74 -21.05
C SER A 131 -0.32 13.52 -21.57
N ARG A 132 -1.46 13.46 -20.85
CA ARG A 132 -2.65 14.27 -21.17
C ARG A 132 -2.38 15.77 -21.03
N ALA A 133 -1.67 16.18 -19.98
CA ALA A 133 -1.29 17.58 -19.78
C ALA A 133 -0.37 18.09 -20.91
N LYS A 134 0.66 17.32 -21.28
CA LYS A 134 1.52 17.63 -22.44
C LYS A 134 0.71 17.74 -23.73
N ARG A 135 -0.15 16.76 -24.02
CA ARG A 135 -0.99 16.76 -25.22
C ARG A 135 -1.91 17.98 -25.28
N GLY A 136 -2.53 18.36 -24.16
CA GLY A 136 -3.40 19.54 -24.10
C GLY A 136 -2.65 20.84 -24.41
N LEU A 137 -1.40 20.97 -23.93
CA LEU A 137 -0.54 22.11 -24.24
C LEU A 137 -0.19 22.15 -25.74
N LEU A 138 0.17 21.01 -26.35
CA LEU A 138 0.51 20.96 -27.78
C LEU A 138 -0.68 21.30 -28.70
N ILE A 139 -1.89 20.88 -28.33
CA ILE A 139 -3.11 21.24 -29.07
C ILE A 139 -3.37 22.73 -28.99
N LYS A 140 -3.25 23.32 -27.79
CA LYS A 140 -3.42 24.77 -27.59
C LYS A 140 -2.39 25.59 -28.37
N ALA A 141 -1.15 25.11 -28.43
CA ALA A 141 -0.08 25.73 -29.20
C ALA A 141 -0.24 25.55 -30.73
N GLY A 142 -1.24 24.79 -31.20
CA GLY A 142 -1.46 24.53 -32.63
C GLY A 142 -0.45 23.56 -33.26
N MET A 143 0.48 23.00 -32.49
CA MET A 143 1.55 22.13 -32.97
C MET A 143 1.13 20.67 -33.16
N TYR A 144 -0.03 20.27 -32.64
CA TYR A 144 -0.55 18.92 -32.76
C TYR A 144 -2.05 18.90 -32.97
N THR A 145 -2.46 18.37 -34.12
CA THR A 145 -3.85 18.07 -34.44
C THR A 145 -4.05 16.57 -34.39
N PRO A 146 -4.86 16.03 -33.45
CA PRO A 146 -5.11 14.60 -33.44
C PRO A 146 -5.89 14.20 -34.69
N ALA A 147 -5.42 13.16 -35.38
CA ALA A 147 -6.22 12.52 -36.42
C ALA A 147 -7.54 12.02 -35.83
N ALA A 148 -8.66 12.31 -36.51
CA ALA A 148 -9.95 11.74 -36.17
C ALA A 148 -9.86 10.21 -36.27
N LYS A 149 -10.48 9.52 -35.31
CA LYS A 149 -10.44 8.07 -35.20
C LYS A 149 -11.62 7.43 -35.89
#